data_AF-A0A3D2FRX3-F1
#
_entry.id   AF-A0A3D2FRX3-F1
#
_cell.length_a   1.000
_cell.length_b   1.000
_cell.length_c   1.000
_cell.angle_alpha   90.00
_cell.angle_beta   90.00
_cell.angle_gamma   90.00
#
_symmetry.space_group_name_H-M   'P 1'
#
loop_
_entity.id
_entity.type
_entity.pdbx_description
1 polymer ?
#
loop_
_entity_poly.entity_id
_entity_poly.type
_entity_poly.pdbx_seq_one_letter_code
_entity_poly.pdbx_strand_id
1 'polypeptide(L)'
;MQMGLAIATSRKIDPPAPPDNEEQRRVKVAQTGIVGQDLASQFEIFGDVVRLITSADQVMINILDGENMFTIGGCGVPVDPLMGLPQDMSMCQFALTSPEPFLVPDMSKDDR
;
A
#
# COMPACT_ATOMS: atom_id res chain seq x y z
N MET A 1 -18.06 9.02 6.99
CA MET A 1 -17.75 8.37 8.27
C MET A 1 -16.29 8.63 8.58
N GLN A 2 -15.99 9.08 9.80
CA GLN A 2 -14.66 9.52 10.21
C GLN A 2 -13.70 8.33 10.14
N MET A 3 -12.57 8.48 9.46
CA MET A 3 -11.61 7.42 9.14
C MET A 3 -11.13 6.62 10.38
N GLY A 4 -11.10 7.27 11.56
CA GLY A 4 -10.83 6.58 12.83
C GLY A 4 -11.85 5.50 13.19
N LEU A 5 -13.12 5.66 12.80
CA LEU A 5 -14.14 4.63 12.98
C LEU A 5 -13.89 3.44 12.03
N ALA A 6 -13.49 3.70 10.79
CA ALA A 6 -13.18 2.65 9.81
C ALA A 6 -11.96 1.82 10.26
N ILE A 7 -10.90 2.48 10.74
CA ILE A 7 -9.70 1.84 11.31
C ILE A 7 -10.08 0.98 12.53
N ALA A 8 -10.88 1.52 13.46
CA ALA A 8 -11.28 0.82 14.67
C ALA A 8 -12.15 -0.43 14.43
N THR A 9 -12.88 -0.48 13.30
CA THR A 9 -13.74 -1.61 12.92
C THR A 9 -13.12 -2.54 11.88
N SER A 10 -11.91 -2.24 11.40
CA SER A 10 -11.26 -3.05 10.36
C SER A 10 -10.88 -4.43 10.91
N ARG A 11 -11.01 -5.46 10.06
CA ARG A 11 -10.51 -6.81 10.36
C ARG A 11 -9.01 -6.72 10.59
N LYS A 12 -8.52 -7.26 11.71
CA LYS A 12 -7.09 -7.41 11.94
C LYS A 12 -6.57 -8.48 10.99
N ILE A 13 -5.52 -8.12 10.24
CA ILE A 13 -4.81 -9.00 9.32
C ILE A 13 -3.63 -9.59 10.09
N ASP A 14 -3.41 -10.90 9.98
CA ASP A 14 -2.22 -11.51 10.56
C ASP A 14 -1.03 -11.24 9.62
N PRO A 15 -0.03 -10.46 10.04
CA PRO A 15 1.04 -10.05 9.14
C PRO A 15 1.91 -11.27 8.74
N PRO A 16 2.42 -11.30 7.49
CA PRO A 16 3.36 -12.32 7.07
C PRO A 16 4.70 -12.16 7.80
N ALA A 17 5.54 -13.21 7.76
CA ALA A 17 6.92 -13.07 8.16
C ALA A 17 7.60 -11.98 7.31
N PRO A 18 8.36 -11.06 7.94
CA PRO A 18 9.08 -10.04 7.20
C PRO A 18 10.16 -10.67 6.29
N PRO A 19 10.55 -10.00 5.20
CA PRO A 19 11.66 -10.46 4.36
C PRO A 19 12.98 -10.59 5.15
N ASP A 20 13.84 -11.52 4.74
CA ASP A 20 15.15 -11.75 5.39
C ASP A 20 16.04 -10.48 5.45
N ASN A 21 15.85 -9.57 4.49
CA ASN A 21 16.60 -8.32 4.36
C ASN A 21 15.78 -7.07 4.73
N GLU A 22 14.80 -7.22 5.62
CA GLU A 22 13.86 -6.13 5.97
C GLU A 22 14.57 -4.86 6.47
N GLU A 23 15.63 -4.99 7.27
CA GLU A 23 16.40 -3.83 7.74
C GLU A 23 17.01 -3.04 6.57
N GLN A 24 17.64 -3.73 5.61
CA GLN A 24 18.20 -3.08 4.44
C GLN A 24 17.12 -2.49 3.53
N ARG A 25 15.97 -3.16 3.39
CA ARG A 25 14.82 -2.66 2.63
C ARG A 25 14.32 -1.33 3.19
N ARG A 26 14.17 -1.22 4.52
CA ARG A 26 13.74 0.02 5.20
C ARG A 26 14.71 1.16 4.99
N VAL A 27 16.01 0.90 5.13
CA VAL A 27 17.06 1.90 4.84
C VAL A 27 16.95 2.41 3.41
N LYS A 28 16.69 1.52 2.44
CA LYS A 28 16.53 1.91 1.04
C LYS A 28 15.25 2.71 0.80
N VAL A 29 14.15 2.36 1.44
CA VAL A 29 12.91 3.15 1.40
C VAL A 29 13.13 4.56 1.96
N ALA A 30 13.75 4.69 3.12
CA ALA A 30 14.05 6.01 3.71
C ALA A 30 14.94 6.86 2.79
N GLN A 31 15.91 6.24 2.11
CA GLN A 31 16.79 6.93 1.15
C GLN A 31 16.07 7.49 -0.08
N THR A 32 14.86 7.02 -0.39
CA THR A 32 14.07 7.59 -1.50
C THR A 32 13.59 9.00 -1.24
N GLY A 33 13.44 9.40 0.04
CA GLY A 33 12.88 10.69 0.43
C GLY A 33 11.41 10.87 0.06
N ILE A 34 10.70 9.81 -0.34
CA ILE A 34 9.30 9.87 -0.78
C ILE A 34 8.34 9.99 0.42
N VAL A 35 8.62 9.29 1.51
CA VAL A 35 7.75 9.28 2.70
C VAL A 35 7.66 10.69 3.29
N GLY A 36 6.42 11.15 3.54
CA GLY A 36 6.15 12.49 4.07
C GLY A 36 6.23 13.62 3.04
N GLN A 37 6.27 13.30 1.74
CA GLN A 37 6.19 14.28 0.65
C GLN A 37 4.87 14.13 -0.11
N ASP A 38 4.30 15.25 -0.55
CA ASP A 38 3.21 15.24 -1.52
C ASP A 38 3.79 15.19 -2.94
N LEU A 39 3.86 13.98 -3.48
CA LEU A 39 4.35 13.70 -4.84
C LEU A 39 3.23 13.15 -5.74
N ALA A 40 1.96 13.28 -5.34
CA ALA A 40 0.84 12.60 -5.99
C ALA A 40 0.75 12.91 -7.49
N SER A 41 1.00 14.17 -7.89
CA SER A 41 1.00 14.60 -9.30
C SER A 41 2.10 13.96 -10.15
N GLN A 42 3.19 13.50 -9.54
CA GLN A 42 4.27 12.80 -10.25
C GLN A 42 3.93 11.33 -10.50
N PHE A 43 3.03 10.76 -9.69
CA PHE A 43 2.68 9.35 -9.73
C PHE A 43 1.30 9.05 -10.35
N GLU A 44 0.42 10.05 -10.51
CA GLU A 44 -0.95 9.87 -11.03
C GLU A 44 -0.99 9.17 -12.39
N ILE A 45 -0.05 9.51 -13.29
CA ILE A 45 0.00 8.99 -14.65
C ILE A 45 0.13 7.46 -14.69
N PHE A 46 0.84 6.88 -13.72
CA PHE A 46 0.98 5.42 -13.65
C PHE A 46 -0.36 4.77 -13.29
N GLY A 47 -1.14 5.38 -12.40
CA GLY A 47 -2.49 4.92 -12.06
C GLY A 47 -3.41 4.92 -13.28
N ASP A 48 -3.41 6.02 -14.03
CA ASP A 48 -4.25 6.18 -15.23
C ASP A 48 -3.91 5.14 -16.32
N VAL A 49 -2.62 4.91 -16.56
CA VAL A 49 -2.16 3.90 -17.52
C VAL A 49 -2.61 2.49 -17.09
N VAL A 50 -2.46 2.15 -15.81
CA VAL A 50 -2.89 0.83 -15.30
C VAL A 50 -4.40 0.67 -15.44
N ARG A 51 -5.19 1.70 -15.10
CA ARG A 51 -6.64 1.68 -15.24
C ARG A 51 -7.08 1.52 -16.69
N LEU A 52 -6.41 2.20 -17.62
CA LEU A 52 -6.68 2.06 -19.05
C LEU A 52 -6.45 0.62 -19.54
N ILE A 53 -5.42 -0.06 -19.05
CA ILE A 53 -5.06 -1.43 -19.46
C ILE A 53 -5.97 -2.48 -18.80
N THR A 54 -6.22 -2.34 -17.50
CA THR A 54 -6.84 -3.38 -16.68
C THR A 54 -8.34 -3.17 -16.46
N SER A 55 -8.85 -1.97 -16.73
CA SER A 55 -10.20 -1.53 -16.34
C SER A 55 -10.47 -1.61 -14.84
N ALA A 56 -9.42 -1.61 -13.99
CA ALA A 56 -9.58 -1.60 -12.54
C ALA A 56 -10.30 -0.33 -12.05
N ASP A 57 -11.20 -0.49 -11.07
CA ASP A 57 -11.93 0.65 -10.48
C ASP A 57 -11.02 1.58 -9.69
N GLN A 58 -10.01 1.00 -9.02
CA GLN A 58 -9.07 1.70 -8.16
C GLN A 58 -7.66 1.17 -8.38
N VAL A 59 -6.69 2.07 -8.41
CA VAL A 59 -5.26 1.78 -8.47
C VAL A 59 -4.56 2.60 -7.39
N MET A 60 -3.68 1.98 -6.63
CA MET A 60 -2.88 2.63 -5.59
C MET A 60 -1.41 2.28 -5.77
N ILE A 61 -0.56 3.27 -5.56
CA ILE A 61 0.88 3.12 -5.51
C ILE A 61 1.27 3.32 -4.06
N ASN A 62 1.79 2.26 -3.44
CA ASN A 62 2.03 2.22 -2.01
C ASN A 62 3.52 2.04 -1.73
N ILE A 63 4.02 2.76 -0.73
CA ILE A 63 5.36 2.58 -0.17
C ILE A 63 5.23 2.20 1.30
N LEU A 64 5.98 1.17 1.72
CA LEU A 64 5.94 0.62 3.07
C LEU A 64 7.27 0.92 3.76
N ASP A 65 7.27 1.67 4.86
CA ASP A 65 8.50 2.04 5.58
C ASP A 65 8.89 1.05 6.69
N GLY A 66 8.07 0.02 6.90
CA GLY A 66 8.24 -0.99 7.94
C GLY A 66 7.38 -0.76 9.20
N GLU A 67 6.80 0.41 9.35
CA GLU A 67 5.81 0.74 10.39
C GLU A 67 4.45 1.06 9.77
N ASN A 68 4.46 1.83 8.67
CA ASN A 68 3.29 2.31 7.96
C ASN A 68 3.38 2.04 6.45
N MET A 69 2.21 2.01 5.83
CA MET A 69 2.01 2.13 4.39
C MET A 69 1.52 3.54 4.07
N PHE A 70 2.12 4.17 3.06
CA PHE A 70 1.67 5.44 2.50
C PHE A 70 1.25 5.23 1.05
N THR A 71 0.08 5.76 0.68
CA THR A 71 -0.38 5.77 -0.71
C THR A 71 0.07 7.06 -1.38
N ILE A 72 1.11 6.97 -2.22
CA ILE A 72 1.83 8.12 -2.79
C ILE A 72 1.27 8.57 -4.14
N GLY A 73 0.29 7.85 -4.66
CA GLY A 73 -0.36 8.11 -5.94
C GLY A 73 -1.34 7.00 -6.30
N GLY A 74 -2.09 7.20 -7.38
CA GLY A 74 -3.13 6.27 -7.81
C GLY A 74 -4.24 6.95 -8.58
N CYS A 75 -5.31 6.21 -8.85
CA CYS A 75 -6.50 6.72 -9.49
C CYS A 75 -7.76 6.00 -8.97
N GLY A 76 -8.92 6.65 -9.03
CA GLY A 76 -10.21 6.05 -8.65
C GLY A 76 -10.56 6.16 -7.17
N VAL A 77 -9.65 6.65 -6.33
CA VAL A 77 -9.89 6.92 -4.90
C VAL A 77 -9.09 8.15 -4.44
N PRO A 78 -9.68 9.06 -3.65
CA PRO A 78 -8.93 10.17 -3.05
C PRO A 78 -7.95 9.62 -2.01
N VAL A 79 -6.69 10.04 -2.11
CA VAL A 79 -5.60 9.60 -1.22
C VAL A 79 -4.91 10.82 -0.61
N ASP A 80 -4.55 10.70 0.67
CA ASP A 80 -3.68 11.67 1.34
C ASP A 80 -2.28 11.03 1.45
N PRO A 81 -1.29 11.48 0.66
CA PRO A 81 0.04 10.87 0.64
C PRO A 81 0.83 11.07 1.95
N LEU A 82 0.40 12.00 2.80
CA LEU A 82 1.02 12.26 4.10
C LEU A 82 0.45 11.36 5.21
N MET A 83 -0.61 10.61 4.90
CA MET A 83 -1.33 9.80 5.86
C MET A 83 -0.82 8.35 5.84
N GLY A 84 -0.13 7.98 6.91
CA GLY A 84 0.29 6.60 7.13
C GLY A 84 -0.85 5.73 7.64
N LEU A 85 -1.01 4.56 7.04
CA LEU A 85 -1.80 3.46 7.60
C LEU A 85 -0.85 2.46 8.26
N PRO A 86 -1.13 1.96 9.47
CA PRO A 86 -0.32 0.90 10.07
C PRO A 86 -0.11 -0.26 9.09
N GLN A 87 1.14 -0.68 8.92
CA GLN A 87 1.49 -1.68 7.90
C GLN A 87 0.82 -3.02 8.18
N ASP A 88 0.64 -3.37 9.45
CA ASP A 88 -0.05 -4.60 9.89
C ASP A 88 -1.53 -4.64 9.50
N MET A 89 -2.13 -3.50 9.12
CA MET A 89 -3.49 -3.39 8.59
C MET A 89 -3.54 -3.46 7.06
N SER A 90 -2.41 -3.59 6.36
CA SER A 90 -2.34 -3.56 4.90
C SER A 90 -2.13 -4.94 4.31
N MET A 91 -2.84 -5.27 3.22
CA MET A 91 -2.55 -6.45 2.41
C MET A 91 -1.26 -6.30 1.59
N CYS A 92 -0.78 -5.08 1.35
CA CYS A 92 0.42 -4.84 0.54
C CYS A 92 1.69 -5.41 1.17
N GLN A 93 1.71 -5.65 2.48
CA GLN A 93 2.85 -6.27 3.16
C GLN A 93 3.10 -7.71 2.68
N PHE A 94 2.06 -8.45 2.24
CA PHE A 94 2.24 -9.79 1.66
C PHE A 94 2.99 -9.75 0.33
N ALA A 95 2.86 -8.67 -0.43
CA ALA A 95 3.61 -8.47 -1.67
C ALA A 95 5.11 -8.24 -1.45
N LEU A 96 5.56 -7.99 -0.21
CA LEU A 96 6.99 -7.87 0.12
C LEU A 96 7.67 -9.23 0.29
N THR A 97 6.90 -10.31 0.47
CA THR A 97 7.43 -11.64 0.82
C THR A 97 8.03 -12.40 -0.36
N SER A 98 7.73 -11.97 -1.59
CA SER A 98 8.13 -12.64 -2.83
C SER A 98 8.27 -11.61 -3.96
N PRO A 99 9.19 -11.81 -4.92
CA PRO A 99 9.22 -11.00 -6.15
C PRO A 99 8.06 -11.30 -7.10
N GLU A 100 7.33 -12.40 -6.91
CA GLU A 100 6.18 -12.75 -7.74
C GLU A 100 4.95 -11.89 -7.38
N PRO A 101 4.06 -11.58 -8.34
CA PRO A 101 2.84 -10.84 -8.08
C PRO A 101 1.98 -11.50 -7.01
N PHE A 102 1.59 -10.72 -6.01
CA PHE A 102 0.63 -11.14 -5.00
C PHE A 102 -0.80 -10.95 -5.52
N LEU A 103 -1.52 -12.05 -5.72
CA LEU A 103 -2.89 -12.04 -6.21
C LEU A 103 -3.86 -12.57 -5.14
N VAL A 104 -4.92 -11.81 -4.91
CA VAL A 104 -6.06 -12.22 -4.08
C VAL A 104 -7.27 -12.36 -5.00
N PRO A 105 -7.66 -13.59 -5.40
CA PRO A 105 -8.75 -13.78 -6.35
C PRO A 105 -10.10 -13.25 -5.85
N ASP A 106 -10.35 -13.35 -4.54
CA ASP A 106 -11.55 -12.85 -3.88
C ASP A 106 -11.24 -12.45 -2.44
N MET A 107 -11.15 -11.14 -2.19
CA MET A 107 -10.81 -10.59 -0.87
C MET A 107 -11.84 -10.96 0.20
N SER A 108 -13.10 -11.23 -0.17
CA SER A 108 -14.15 -11.60 0.79
C SER A 108 -14.00 -13.02 1.34
N LYS A 109 -13.18 -13.84 0.67
CA LYS A 109 -12.89 -15.23 1.02
C LYS A 109 -11.45 -15.43 1.49
N ASP A 110 -10.69 -14.35 1.63
CA ASP A 110 -9.33 -14.43 2.12
C ASP A 110 -9.34 -14.53 3.64
N ASP A 111 -8.69 -15.58 4.15
CA ASP A 111 -8.64 -15.88 5.57
C ASP A 111 -7.52 -15.13 6.30
N ARG A 112 -6.59 -14.53 5.55
CA ARG A 112 -5.49 -13.71 6.08
C ARG A 112 -5.98 -12.38 6.67
#